data_AF-A0A8C3P2Q7-F1
#
_entry.id   AF-A0A8C3P2Q7-F1
#
_cell.length_a   1.000
_cell.length_b   1.000
_cell.length_c   1.000
_cell.angle_alpha   90.00
_cell.angle_beta   90.00
_cell.angle_gamma   90.00
#
_symmetry.space_group_name_H-M   'P 1'
#
loop_
_entity.id
_entity.type
_entity.pdbx_description
1 polymer ?
#
loop_
_entity_poly.entity_id
_entity_poly.type
_entity_poly.pdbx_seq_one_letter_code
_entity_poly.pdbx_strand_id
1 'polypeptide(L)'
;LACFQTVPNLLLKIPYSLETDYSCYCNVAGLETRGLDRGLCKSAFSYSAGYAMIRRTAEADLVRLRRYEIPIRRVARNLCLDPALIGAIMSQESRVGLLLDNGWDRTRQKYGLMQQLQPYVVWDSEEHINQCSNILVLSINEVQARHPTWTWDRQLRGGICTYHARMGNLQVYEADPCSRDYNYVNSVIRRAQYFKRNGF
;
A
#
# COMPACT_ATOMS: atom_id res chain seq x y z
N LEU A 1 61.19 -8.44 -3.76
CA LEU A 1 61.10 -9.41 -4.87
C LEU A 1 59.94 -10.35 -4.58
N ALA A 2 58.77 -10.11 -5.17
CA ALA A 2 57.67 -11.06 -5.25
C ALA A 2 56.76 -10.65 -6.42
N CYS A 3 56.26 -11.66 -7.13
CA CYS A 3 55.94 -11.67 -8.56
C CYS A 3 54.68 -10.91 -9.00
N PHE A 4 54.77 -10.37 -10.22
CA PHE A 4 53.67 -10.14 -11.14
C PHE A 4 53.08 -11.47 -11.63
N GLN A 5 51.76 -11.64 -11.55
CA GLN A 5 50.98 -12.44 -12.50
C GLN A 5 49.63 -11.76 -12.74
N THR A 6 49.37 -11.44 -14.01
CA THR A 6 48.13 -10.91 -14.61
C THR A 6 47.22 -12.05 -15.05
N VAL A 7 45.92 -12.03 -14.71
CA VAL A 7 44.81 -12.58 -15.53
C VAL A 7 43.43 -12.07 -14.99
N PRO A 8 42.28 -12.19 -15.71
CA PRO A 8 41.74 -11.19 -16.62
C PRO A 8 40.34 -10.63 -16.21
N ASN A 9 39.88 -9.63 -16.96
CA ASN A 9 38.49 -9.16 -17.00
C ASN A 9 37.49 -10.33 -17.11
N LEU A 10 36.65 -10.48 -16.08
CA LEU A 10 35.42 -11.26 -16.17
C LEU A 10 34.25 -10.38 -15.77
N LEU A 11 33.44 -10.03 -16.78
CA LEU A 11 32.10 -9.47 -16.66
C LEU A 11 31.22 -10.40 -15.82
N LEU A 12 31.18 -10.18 -14.51
CA LEU A 12 30.13 -10.75 -13.66
C LEU A 12 28.89 -9.87 -13.78
N LYS A 13 28.00 -10.29 -14.68
CA LYS A 13 26.57 -9.96 -14.62
C LYS A 13 26.07 -10.39 -13.24
N ILE A 14 25.79 -9.43 -12.37
CA ILE A 14 25.14 -9.68 -11.08
C ILE A 14 23.67 -10.06 -11.40
N PRO A 15 23.22 -11.29 -11.12
CA PRO A 15 21.83 -11.63 -11.27
C PRO A 15 21.05 -11.13 -10.05
N TYR A 16 19.95 -10.43 -10.33
CA TYR A 16 18.74 -10.25 -9.51
C TYR A 16 18.96 -10.15 -7.99
N SER A 17 18.88 -8.92 -7.48
CA SER A 17 18.68 -8.64 -6.06
C SER A 17 17.42 -9.37 -5.56
N LEU A 18 17.63 -10.43 -4.76
CA LEU A 18 16.62 -10.96 -3.86
C LEU A 18 16.31 -9.87 -2.83
N GLU A 19 15.24 -9.11 -3.04
CA GLU A 19 14.66 -8.28 -1.97
C GLU A 19 14.10 -9.23 -0.91
N THR A 20 14.80 -9.31 0.21
CA THR A 20 14.37 -10.00 1.42
C THR A 20 12.99 -9.46 1.84
N ASP A 21 12.01 -10.36 1.99
CA ASP A 21 10.64 -10.01 2.36
C ASP A 21 10.63 -9.61 3.85
N TYR A 22 10.70 -8.31 4.15
CA TYR A 22 10.78 -7.77 5.52
C TYR A 22 9.42 -7.55 6.20
N SER A 23 8.29 -7.96 5.59
CA SER A 23 6.97 -7.68 6.16
C SER A 23 6.51 -8.78 7.12
N CYS A 24 6.15 -8.37 8.34
CA CYS A 24 5.46 -9.21 9.33
C CYS A 24 3.97 -9.36 8.99
N TYR A 25 3.48 -8.56 8.04
CA TYR A 25 2.14 -8.64 7.46
C TYR A 25 2.23 -9.30 6.09
N CYS A 26 1.12 -9.89 5.62
CA CYS A 26 1.10 -10.69 4.39
C CYS A 26 1.82 -10.02 3.21
N ASN A 27 2.63 -10.81 2.49
CA ASN A 27 3.18 -10.41 1.21
C ASN A 27 2.03 -10.11 0.23
N VAL A 28 1.93 -8.85 -0.23
CA VAL A 28 0.84 -8.41 -1.11
C VAL A 28 0.82 -9.18 -2.44
N ALA A 29 1.96 -9.74 -2.86
CA ALA A 29 2.06 -10.58 -4.06
C ALA A 29 1.29 -11.91 -3.95
N GLY A 30 1.06 -12.41 -2.73
CA GLY A 30 0.37 -13.69 -2.46
C GLY A 30 -1.13 -13.57 -2.24
N LEU A 31 -1.71 -12.36 -2.26
CA LEU A 31 -3.14 -12.17 -2.05
C LEU A 31 -3.92 -12.58 -3.31
N GLU A 32 -4.48 -13.79 -3.28
CA GLU A 32 -5.39 -14.31 -4.29
C GLU A 32 -6.72 -13.53 -4.22
N THR A 33 -7.10 -12.82 -5.28
CA THR A 33 -8.41 -12.16 -5.35
C THR A 33 -9.48 -13.21 -5.61
N ARG A 34 -9.93 -13.95 -4.58
CA ARG A 34 -11.08 -14.84 -4.70
C ARG A 34 -12.36 -14.02 -4.78
N GLY A 35 -12.73 -13.66 -6.01
CA GLY A 35 -14.06 -13.21 -6.38
C GLY A 35 -14.71 -14.26 -7.28
N LEU A 36 -15.06 -15.41 -6.71
CA LEU A 36 -15.96 -16.37 -7.33
C LEU A 36 -16.85 -16.98 -6.25
N ASP A 37 -17.86 -16.21 -5.84
CA ASP A 37 -19.10 -16.83 -5.42
C ASP A 37 -20.24 -16.30 -6.29
N ARG A 38 -21.06 -17.23 -6.77
CA ARG A 38 -22.04 -17.03 -7.84
C ARG A 38 -23.10 -16.01 -7.44
N GLY A 39 -23.16 -14.89 -8.15
CA GLY A 39 -24.29 -13.99 -8.07
C GLY A 39 -24.10 -12.68 -8.82
N LEU A 40 -24.65 -12.64 -10.03
CA LEU A 40 -25.10 -11.45 -10.75
C LEU A 40 -24.04 -10.61 -11.51
N CYS A 41 -24.19 -10.67 -12.83
CA CYS A 41 -23.62 -9.79 -13.85
C CYS A 41 -23.98 -8.30 -13.64
N LYS A 42 -23.39 -7.64 -12.63
CA LYS A 42 -23.08 -6.20 -12.71
C LYS A 42 -21.67 -6.01 -13.27
N SER A 43 -21.52 -6.57 -14.48
CA SER A 43 -20.47 -6.38 -15.50
C SER A 43 -19.02 -6.66 -15.09
N ALA A 44 -18.52 -7.85 -15.42
CA ALA A 44 -17.09 -8.14 -15.53
C ALA A 44 -16.33 -7.07 -16.37
N PHE A 45 -17.03 -6.37 -17.29
CA PHE A 45 -16.54 -5.23 -18.07
C PHE A 45 -16.24 -3.97 -17.25
N SER A 46 -17.09 -3.62 -16.26
CA SER A 46 -16.81 -2.52 -15.32
C SER A 46 -15.65 -2.87 -14.40
N TYR A 47 -15.55 -4.14 -14.00
CA TYR A 47 -14.42 -4.61 -13.21
C TYR A 47 -13.11 -4.57 -14.02
N SER A 48 -13.07 -5.08 -15.25
CA SER A 48 -11.91 -5.03 -16.16
C SER A 48 -11.51 -3.61 -16.55
N ALA A 49 -12.47 -2.72 -16.81
CA ALA A 49 -12.21 -1.31 -17.03
C ALA A 49 -11.65 -0.63 -15.77
N GLY A 50 -12.19 -0.98 -14.60
CA GLY A 50 -11.68 -0.56 -13.29
C GLY A 50 -10.26 -1.06 -13.03
N TYR A 51 -9.94 -2.31 -13.37
CA TYR A 51 -8.57 -2.86 -13.31
C TYR A 51 -7.62 -2.07 -14.22
N ALA A 52 -8.02 -1.81 -15.47
CA ALA A 52 -7.21 -1.07 -16.43
C ALA A 52 -6.95 0.37 -15.95
N MET A 53 -7.96 1.02 -15.38
CA MET A 53 -7.84 2.36 -14.79
C MET A 53 -6.95 2.36 -13.54
N ILE A 54 -7.13 1.41 -12.62
CA ILE A 54 -6.26 1.26 -11.43
C ILE A 54 -4.82 1.05 -11.86
N ARG A 55 -4.57 0.16 -12.84
CA ARG A 55 -3.21 -0.08 -13.35
C ARG A 55 -2.59 1.18 -13.98
N ARG A 56 -3.32 1.87 -14.87
CA ARG A 56 -2.84 3.11 -15.51
C ARG A 56 -2.53 4.20 -14.48
N THR A 57 -3.37 4.32 -13.46
CA THR A 57 -3.15 5.30 -12.39
C THR A 57 -2.01 4.90 -11.48
N ALA A 58 -1.86 3.60 -11.15
CA ALA A 58 -0.71 3.09 -10.41
C ALA A 58 0.60 3.33 -11.17
N GLU A 59 0.66 3.04 -12.46
CA GLU A 59 1.84 3.30 -13.31
C GLU A 59 2.30 4.76 -13.23
N ALA A 60 1.38 5.70 -13.39
CA ALA A 60 1.70 7.12 -13.27
C ALA A 60 2.13 7.50 -11.84
N ASP A 61 1.53 6.90 -10.82
CA ASP A 61 1.82 7.18 -9.41
C ASP A 61 3.15 6.58 -8.96
N LEU A 62 3.59 5.47 -9.56
CA LEU A 62 4.88 4.84 -9.28
C LEU A 62 6.05 5.80 -9.54
N VAL A 63 5.96 6.61 -10.59
CA VAL A 63 6.96 7.66 -10.89
C VAL A 63 7.01 8.69 -9.75
N ARG A 64 5.85 9.08 -9.20
CA ARG A 64 5.77 10.03 -8.07
C ARG A 64 6.28 9.39 -6.77
N LEU A 65 6.01 8.10 -6.56
CA LEU A 65 6.47 7.37 -5.36
C LEU A 65 7.98 7.34 -5.23
N ARG A 66 8.74 7.39 -6.33
CA ARG A 66 10.21 7.43 -6.28
C ARG A 66 10.77 8.57 -5.44
N ARG A 67 10.07 9.72 -5.36
CA ARG A 67 10.44 10.83 -4.46
C ARG A 67 10.42 10.45 -2.98
N TYR A 68 9.57 9.48 -2.60
CA TYR A 68 9.33 9.06 -1.23
C TYR A 68 9.86 7.65 -0.94
N GLU A 69 10.65 7.06 -1.84
CA GLU A 69 11.08 5.66 -1.71
C GLU A 69 11.88 5.40 -0.44
N ILE A 70 12.87 6.26 -0.13
CA ILE A 70 13.69 6.16 1.08
C ILE A 70 12.84 6.25 2.36
N PRO A 71 12.03 7.31 2.56
CA PRO A 71 11.22 7.42 3.78
C PRO A 71 10.19 6.29 3.89
N ILE A 72 9.55 5.88 2.79
CA ILE A 72 8.60 4.76 2.79
C ILE A 72 9.29 3.46 3.23
N ARG A 73 10.47 3.14 2.66
CA ARG A 73 11.19 1.91 3.02
C ARG A 73 11.67 1.91 4.47
N ARG A 74 12.07 3.07 5.03
CA ARG A 74 12.44 3.18 6.45
C ARG A 74 11.24 2.93 7.36
N VAL A 75 10.12 3.63 7.12
CA VAL A 75 8.88 3.43 7.89
C VAL A 75 8.39 1.99 7.78
N ALA A 76 8.38 1.43 6.57
CA ALA A 76 7.97 0.06 6.30
C ALA A 76 8.79 -0.94 7.13
N ARG A 77 10.13 -0.81 7.14
CA ARG A 77 11.02 -1.66 7.94
C ARG A 77 10.75 -1.53 9.44
N ASN A 78 10.57 -0.31 9.93
CA ASN A 78 10.35 -0.06 11.37
C ASN A 78 9.02 -0.64 11.85
N LEU A 79 7.98 -0.59 11.00
CA LEU A 79 6.62 -1.04 11.32
C LEU A 79 6.33 -2.46 10.81
N CYS A 80 7.34 -3.12 10.22
CA CYS A 80 7.23 -4.43 9.60
C CYS A 80 6.12 -4.52 8.51
N LEU A 81 5.85 -3.42 7.82
CA LEU A 81 4.91 -3.33 6.70
C LEU A 81 5.60 -3.59 5.36
N ASP A 82 4.83 -3.99 4.36
CA ASP A 82 5.29 -4.00 2.97
C ASP A 82 5.35 -2.54 2.45
N PRO A 83 6.50 -2.06 1.95
CA PRO A 83 6.61 -0.70 1.41
C PRO A 83 5.61 -0.45 0.26
N ALA A 84 5.29 -1.47 -0.53
CA ALA A 84 4.31 -1.38 -1.59
C ALA A 84 2.89 -1.13 -1.06
N LEU A 85 2.56 -1.58 0.16
CA LEU A 85 1.28 -1.30 0.80
C LEU A 85 1.18 0.18 1.22
N ILE A 86 2.24 0.75 1.79
CA ILE A 86 2.29 2.17 2.14
C ILE A 86 2.16 3.02 0.86
N GLY A 87 2.94 2.69 -0.18
CA GLY A 87 2.86 3.37 -1.48
C GLY A 87 1.46 3.26 -2.11
N ALA A 88 0.80 2.12 -1.97
CA ALA A 88 -0.57 1.90 -2.45
C ALA A 88 -1.60 2.78 -1.75
N ILE A 89 -1.48 2.96 -0.43
CA ILE A 89 -2.36 3.87 0.32
C ILE A 89 -2.11 5.31 -0.12
N MET A 90 -0.85 5.74 -0.24
CA MET A 90 -0.52 7.09 -0.74
C MET A 90 -1.06 7.35 -2.15
N SER A 91 -0.96 6.36 -3.02
CA SER A 91 -1.50 6.40 -4.37
C SER A 91 -3.03 6.44 -4.36
N GLN A 92 -3.69 5.63 -3.53
CA GLN A 92 -5.15 5.60 -3.42
C GLN A 92 -5.73 6.90 -2.84
N GLU A 93 -5.08 7.46 -1.83
CA GLU A 93 -5.59 8.58 -1.04
C GLU A 93 -5.36 9.93 -1.72
N SER A 94 -4.14 10.19 -2.20
CA SER A 94 -3.76 11.52 -2.69
C SER A 94 -3.18 11.52 -4.10
N ARG A 95 -3.14 10.37 -4.77
CA ARG A 95 -2.36 10.16 -6.00
C ARG A 95 -0.90 10.60 -5.80
N VAL A 96 -0.36 10.26 -4.62
CA VAL A 96 1.00 10.59 -4.18
C VAL A 96 1.22 12.12 -4.16
N GLY A 97 0.25 12.84 -3.61
CA GLY A 97 0.26 14.30 -3.49
C GLY A 97 -0.29 15.07 -4.69
N LEU A 98 -0.55 14.42 -5.83
CA LEU A 98 -1.06 15.11 -7.04
C LEU A 98 -2.42 15.77 -6.81
N LEU A 99 -3.27 15.22 -5.95
CA LEU A 99 -4.60 15.77 -5.66
C LEU A 99 -4.61 16.83 -4.55
N LEU A 100 -3.45 17.18 -3.99
CA LEU A 100 -3.35 18.05 -2.82
C LEU A 100 -3.00 19.49 -3.19
N ASP A 101 -3.58 20.42 -2.45
CA ASP A 101 -3.21 21.84 -2.45
C ASP A 101 -2.62 22.19 -1.08
N ASN A 102 -1.31 22.44 -1.05
CA ASN A 102 -0.52 22.67 0.16
C ASN A 102 -0.81 21.64 1.28
N GLY A 103 -0.89 20.36 0.89
CA GLY A 103 -1.15 19.24 1.79
C GLY A 103 -2.62 18.92 2.04
N TRP A 104 -3.56 19.79 1.65
CA TRP A 104 -4.98 19.57 1.86
C TRP A 104 -5.67 18.95 0.65
N ASP A 105 -6.69 18.13 0.90
CA ASP A 105 -7.61 17.71 -0.15
C ASP A 105 -8.53 18.84 -0.61
N ARG A 106 -9.30 18.57 -1.67
CA ARG A 106 -10.21 19.57 -2.28
C ARG A 106 -11.27 20.09 -1.31
N THR A 107 -11.69 19.28 -0.35
CA THR A 107 -12.70 19.64 0.66
C THR A 107 -12.09 20.29 1.90
N ARG A 108 -10.75 20.35 2.00
CA ARG A 108 -9.99 20.82 3.17
C ARG A 108 -10.37 20.09 4.47
N GLN A 109 -10.63 18.79 4.36
CA GLN A 109 -10.97 17.93 5.50
C GLN A 109 -9.86 16.94 5.83
N LYS A 110 -9.08 16.51 4.82
CA LYS A 110 -8.01 15.54 4.97
C LYS A 110 -6.68 16.12 4.53
N TYR A 111 -5.61 15.67 5.18
CA TYR A 111 -4.30 16.25 5.09
C TYR A 111 -3.20 15.20 4.82
N GLY A 112 -2.27 15.55 3.95
CA GLY A 112 -1.06 14.81 3.63
C GLY A 112 -1.22 13.61 2.72
N LEU A 113 -0.07 13.00 2.42
CA LEU A 113 0.07 11.94 1.41
C LEU A 113 -0.87 10.75 1.64
N MET A 114 -1.17 10.47 2.91
CA MET A 114 -2.05 9.39 3.37
C MET A 114 -3.36 9.90 4.00
N GLN A 115 -3.72 11.17 3.79
CA GLN A 115 -5.05 11.74 4.04
C GLN A 115 -5.60 11.55 5.46
N GLN A 116 -4.89 12.11 6.43
CA GLN A 116 -5.29 12.13 7.85
C GLN A 116 -6.19 13.33 8.17
N LEU A 117 -7.11 13.17 9.13
CA LEU A 117 -8.03 14.25 9.55
C LEU A 117 -7.35 15.41 10.30
N GLN A 118 -6.23 15.16 10.97
CA GLN A 118 -5.58 16.15 11.83
C GLN A 118 -4.13 16.41 11.40
N PRO A 119 -3.78 17.64 10.98
CA PRO A 119 -2.44 17.99 10.51
C PRO A 119 -1.49 18.32 11.69
N TYR A 120 -0.69 17.36 12.13
CA TYR A 120 0.30 17.61 13.21
C TYR A 120 1.73 17.83 12.69
N VAL A 121 2.01 17.39 11.48
CA VAL A 121 3.34 17.36 10.86
C VAL A 121 3.24 17.81 9.40
N VAL A 122 4.37 18.02 8.73
CA VAL A 122 4.38 18.46 7.32
C VAL A 122 3.81 17.35 6.42
N TRP A 123 2.88 17.73 5.55
CA TRP A 123 2.04 16.82 4.75
C TRP A 123 2.76 15.76 3.91
N ASP A 124 4.01 16.03 3.49
CA ASP A 124 4.84 15.15 2.67
C ASP A 124 6.10 14.62 3.37
N SER A 125 6.17 14.72 4.71
CA SER A 125 7.36 14.31 5.48
C SER A 125 7.38 12.81 5.86
N GLU A 126 8.55 12.31 6.24
CA GLU A 126 8.71 10.95 6.76
C GLU A 126 7.88 10.75 8.04
N GLU A 127 7.77 11.78 8.88
CA GLU A 127 6.95 11.77 10.10
C GLU A 127 5.46 11.61 9.77
N HIS A 128 4.96 12.27 8.71
CA HIS A 128 3.57 12.08 8.24
C HIS A 128 3.32 10.64 7.79
N ILE A 129 4.26 10.09 7.00
CA ILE A 129 4.19 8.71 6.52
C ILE A 129 4.22 7.73 7.71
N ASN A 130 5.10 7.97 8.68
CA ASN A 130 5.21 7.16 9.89
C ASN A 130 3.94 7.20 10.74
N GLN A 131 3.39 8.39 10.97
CA GLN A 131 2.17 8.56 11.76
C GLN A 131 1.00 7.81 11.13
N CYS A 132 0.75 8.01 9.84
CA CYS A 132 -0.35 7.35 9.13
C CYS A 132 -0.15 5.83 9.05
N SER A 133 1.10 5.37 8.87
CA SER A 133 1.42 3.95 8.85
C SER A 133 1.25 3.27 10.22
N ASN A 134 1.50 3.98 11.32
CA ASN A 134 1.18 3.48 12.66
C ASN A 134 -0.33 3.28 12.83
N ILE A 135 -1.17 4.20 12.32
CA ILE A 135 -2.62 4.04 12.36
C ILE A 135 -3.05 2.81 11.55
N LEU A 136 -2.44 2.57 10.38
CA LEU A 136 -2.67 1.36 9.59
C LEU A 136 -2.32 0.09 10.38
N VAL A 137 -1.15 0.04 11.02
CA VAL A 137 -0.74 -1.09 11.87
C VAL A 137 -1.75 -1.33 12.99
N LEU A 138 -2.16 -0.28 13.69
CA LEU A 138 -3.17 -0.37 14.75
C LEU A 138 -4.50 -0.91 14.22
N SER A 139 -4.92 -0.49 13.02
CA SER A 139 -6.13 -0.98 12.37
C SER A 139 -6.03 -2.46 11.98
N ILE A 140 -4.87 -2.93 11.49
CA ILE A 140 -4.66 -4.34 11.16
C ILE A 140 -4.67 -5.20 12.43
N ASN A 141 -3.94 -4.78 13.47
CA ASN A 141 -3.84 -5.50 14.73
C ASN A 141 -5.20 -5.60 15.44
N GLU A 142 -6.01 -4.55 15.39
CA GLU A 142 -7.36 -4.56 15.92
C GLU A 142 -8.24 -5.62 15.24
N VAL A 143 -8.18 -5.72 13.90
CA VAL A 143 -8.94 -6.72 13.15
C VAL A 143 -8.45 -8.14 13.46
N GLN A 144 -7.14 -8.34 13.58
CA GLN A 144 -6.57 -9.62 13.98
C GLN A 144 -7.04 -10.06 15.38
N ALA A 145 -7.05 -9.13 16.34
CA ALA A 145 -7.50 -9.41 17.70
C ALA A 145 -8.99 -9.77 17.78
N ARG A 146 -9.83 -9.10 16.99
CA ARG A 146 -11.28 -9.38 16.93
C ARG A 146 -11.61 -10.65 16.16
N HIS A 147 -10.83 -10.97 15.13
CA HIS A 147 -11.09 -12.09 14.22
C HIS A 147 -9.86 -12.99 14.05
N PRO A 148 -9.40 -13.66 15.12
CA PRO A 148 -8.18 -14.47 15.08
C PRO A 148 -8.31 -15.72 14.18
N THR A 149 -9.54 -16.16 13.90
CA THR A 149 -9.82 -17.32 13.03
C THR A 149 -9.91 -16.96 11.54
N TRP A 150 -9.90 -15.68 11.19
CA TRP A 150 -9.91 -15.26 9.80
C TRP A 150 -8.57 -15.55 9.13
N THR A 151 -8.61 -15.77 7.81
CA THR A 151 -7.37 -15.83 7.03
C THR A 151 -6.66 -14.47 7.07
N TRP A 152 -5.32 -14.50 6.94
CA TRP A 152 -4.50 -13.29 6.90
C TRP A 152 -4.93 -12.31 5.80
N ASP A 153 -5.34 -12.79 4.62
CA ASP A 153 -5.90 -11.93 3.55
C ASP A 153 -7.15 -11.18 4.05
N ARG A 154 -8.07 -11.87 4.73
CA ARG A 154 -9.29 -11.24 5.26
C ARG A 154 -8.98 -10.26 6.39
N GLN A 155 -8.01 -10.58 7.25
CA GLN A 155 -7.55 -9.68 8.31
C GLN A 155 -6.89 -8.41 7.74
N LEU A 156 -6.00 -8.55 6.75
CA LEU A 156 -5.35 -7.42 6.08
C LEU A 156 -6.38 -6.53 5.36
N ARG A 157 -7.30 -7.14 4.62
CA ARG A 157 -8.41 -6.41 3.98
C ARG A 157 -9.20 -5.63 5.03
N GLY A 158 -9.60 -6.29 6.12
CA GLY A 158 -10.29 -5.65 7.24
C GLY A 158 -9.50 -4.49 7.83
N GLY A 159 -8.19 -4.64 8.02
CA GLY A 159 -7.32 -3.58 8.53
C GLY A 159 -7.27 -2.36 7.61
N ILE A 160 -7.19 -2.56 6.29
CA ILE A 160 -7.24 -1.47 5.30
C ILE A 160 -8.61 -0.78 5.32
N CYS A 161 -9.71 -1.54 5.43
CA CYS A 161 -11.05 -0.97 5.59
C CYS A 161 -11.16 -0.12 6.86
N THR A 162 -10.70 -0.64 8.01
CA THR A 162 -10.71 0.06 9.29
C THR A 162 -9.85 1.33 9.22
N TYR A 163 -8.69 1.28 8.56
CA TYR A 163 -7.87 2.45 8.32
C TYR A 163 -8.62 3.52 7.52
N HIS A 164 -9.21 3.15 6.39
CA HIS A 164 -9.99 4.06 5.55
C HIS A 164 -11.16 4.67 6.32
N ALA A 165 -11.88 3.86 7.09
CA ALA A 165 -12.99 4.31 7.90
C ALA A 165 -12.56 5.33 8.97
N ARG A 166 -11.45 5.08 9.67
CA ARG A 166 -10.89 6.05 10.63
C ARG A 166 -10.48 7.36 9.96
N MET A 167 -9.89 7.31 8.76
CA MET A 167 -9.47 8.50 8.02
C MET A 167 -10.63 9.26 7.37
N GLY A 168 -11.74 8.57 7.08
CA GLY A 168 -12.97 9.16 6.54
C GLY A 168 -14.03 9.49 7.60
N ASN A 169 -13.74 9.28 8.89
CA ASN A 169 -14.72 9.33 9.98
C ASN A 169 -15.99 8.49 9.68
N LEU A 170 -15.81 7.33 9.03
CA LEU A 170 -16.87 6.39 8.70
C LEU A 170 -17.06 5.40 9.85
N GLN A 171 -18.29 4.90 10.02
CA GLN A 171 -18.56 3.84 10.97
C GLN A 171 -17.89 2.53 10.55
N VAL A 172 -17.04 1.99 11.43
CA VAL A 172 -16.46 0.65 11.31
C VAL A 172 -17.52 -0.37 11.75
N TYR A 173 -17.88 -1.32 10.89
CA TYR A 173 -18.86 -2.35 11.22
C TYR A 173 -18.21 -3.50 11.98
N GLU A 174 -18.77 -3.85 13.14
CA GLU A 174 -18.21 -4.84 14.08
C GLU A 174 -18.05 -6.25 13.49
N ALA A 175 -18.98 -6.69 12.63
CA ALA A 175 -18.97 -8.06 12.12
C ALA A 175 -18.09 -8.27 10.88
N ASP A 176 -17.98 -7.23 10.03
CA ASP A 176 -17.07 -7.21 8.89
C ASP A 176 -16.82 -5.76 8.43
N PRO A 177 -15.66 -5.16 8.75
CA PRO A 177 -15.35 -3.78 8.39
C PRO A 177 -15.26 -3.57 6.88
N CYS A 178 -15.16 -4.63 6.07
CA CYS A 178 -15.14 -4.57 4.61
C CYS A 178 -16.46 -4.90 3.92
N SER A 179 -17.53 -5.17 4.66
CA SER A 179 -18.84 -5.51 4.08
C SER A 179 -19.40 -4.46 3.11
N ARG A 180 -19.01 -3.18 3.26
CA ARG A 180 -19.50 -2.07 2.45
C ARG A 180 -18.52 -1.57 1.37
N ASP A 181 -17.20 -1.74 1.53
CA ASP A 181 -16.21 -1.10 0.65
C ASP A 181 -15.15 -2.07 0.10
N TYR A 182 -15.61 -2.98 -0.75
CA TYR A 182 -14.72 -3.84 -1.53
C TYR A 182 -13.90 -3.05 -2.56
N ASN A 183 -14.38 -1.89 -3.03
CA ASN A 183 -13.74 -1.16 -4.12
C ASN A 183 -12.47 -0.43 -3.66
N TYR A 184 -12.51 0.21 -2.49
CA TYR A 184 -11.33 0.86 -1.91
C TYR A 184 -10.21 -0.15 -1.67
N VAL A 185 -10.49 -1.23 -0.92
CA VAL A 185 -9.47 -2.22 -0.57
C VAL A 185 -8.93 -2.94 -1.80
N ASN A 186 -9.80 -3.34 -2.74
CA ASN A 186 -9.33 -3.96 -3.97
C ASN A 186 -8.46 -3.00 -4.79
N SER A 187 -8.74 -1.69 -4.77
CA SER A 187 -7.87 -0.71 -5.41
C SER A 187 -6.50 -0.63 -4.73
N VAL A 188 -6.45 -0.54 -3.40
CA VAL A 188 -5.19 -0.53 -2.62
C VAL A 188 -4.38 -1.80 -2.89
N ILE A 189 -4.98 -2.99 -2.74
CA ILE A 189 -4.27 -4.26 -2.94
C ILE A 189 -3.70 -4.37 -4.36
N ARG A 190 -4.46 -3.96 -5.39
CA ARG A 190 -3.98 -4.00 -6.77
C ARG A 190 -2.84 -3.00 -7.02
N ARG A 191 -2.93 -1.80 -6.46
CA ARG A 191 -1.84 -0.82 -6.52
C ARG A 191 -0.59 -1.38 -5.86
N ALA A 192 -0.71 -1.98 -4.68
CA ALA A 192 0.42 -2.59 -3.96
C ALA A 192 1.04 -3.75 -4.77
N GLN A 193 0.21 -4.62 -5.35
CA GLN A 193 0.68 -5.71 -6.22
C GLN A 193 1.43 -5.18 -7.44
N TYR A 194 0.93 -4.10 -8.05
CA TYR A 194 1.60 -3.45 -9.17
C TYR A 194 2.94 -2.85 -8.74
N PHE A 195 2.98 -2.13 -7.63
CA PHE A 195 4.21 -1.52 -7.10
C PHE A 195 5.28 -2.58 -6.78
N LYS A 196 4.90 -3.63 -6.04
CA LYS A 196 5.81 -4.73 -5.69
C LYS A 196 6.40 -5.41 -6.93
N ARG A 197 5.58 -5.64 -7.97
CA ARG A 197 6.05 -6.24 -9.24
C ARG A 197 6.99 -5.33 -10.04
N ASN A 198 6.99 -4.03 -9.76
CA ASN A 198 7.78 -3.03 -10.48
C ASN A 198 8.91 -2.42 -9.61
N GLY A 199 9.40 -3.18 -8.62
CA GLY A 199 10.59 -2.84 -7.84
C GLY A 199 10.38 -1.66 -6.90
N PHE A 200 9.24 -1.65 -6.20
CA PHE A 200 8.94 -0.71 -5.13
C PHE A 200 8.65 -1.46 -3.83
#